data_AF-A0A8J7UAY4-F1
#
_entry.id   AF-A0A8J7UAY4-F1
#
_cell.length_a   1.000
_cell.length_b   1.000
_cell.length_c   1.000
_cell.angle_alpha   90.00
_cell.angle_beta   90.00
_cell.angle_gamma   90.00
#
_symmetry.space_group_name_H-M   'P 1'
#
loop_
_entity.id
_entity.type
_entity.pdbx_description
1 polymer ?
#
loop_
_entity_poly.entity_id
_entity_poly.type
_entity_poly.pdbx_seq_one_letter_code
_entity_poly.pdbx_strand_id
1 'polypeptide(L)'
;MSNPTYLSTSSSVSELVASLGREERLIASQHPVWCFKKVTDIVEGIEMRLSNMAGGYPFEFAGVNWASSEQLYLCGEFTDETIQREFLSVTSGYAAKRFIKAKYKKQVREDFPTFRLQWMLFVVWQKCLGSEAFRNKLLSIPEGVILVEETTLDTGGTATVWGCKNPKLIDYRKELTDRIKRWSGTNHTKKALDHKINIETNKVRNIGEFIGQNNIGKILMICRRCVVEGIEPPIDRTLLNSANISIFGNRLTF
;
A
#
# COMPACT_ATOMS: atom_id res chain seq x y z
N MET A 1 1.73 -24.13 -20.99
CA MET A 1 1.68 -23.57 -19.63
C MET A 1 1.03 -22.20 -19.76
N SER A 2 -0.21 -22.07 -19.31
CA SER A 2 -0.97 -20.83 -19.36
C SER A 2 -0.30 -19.77 -18.49
N ASN A 3 0.05 -18.61 -19.08
CA ASN A 3 0.39 -17.43 -18.30
C ASN A 3 -0.75 -17.19 -17.30
N PRO A 4 -0.49 -16.99 -15.99
CA PRO A 4 -1.54 -16.59 -15.07
C PRO A 4 -2.07 -15.25 -15.57
N THR A 5 -3.30 -15.26 -16.08
CA THR A 5 -3.96 -14.10 -16.66
C THR A 5 -4.08 -13.03 -15.57
N TYR A 6 -3.29 -11.97 -15.69
CA TYR A 6 -3.43 -10.80 -14.85
C TYR A 6 -4.87 -10.27 -14.97
N LEU A 7 -5.52 -9.98 -13.84
CA LEU A 7 -6.90 -9.47 -13.88
C LEU A 7 -6.89 -8.07 -14.49
N SER A 8 -7.47 -7.96 -15.67
CA SER A 8 -7.48 -6.74 -16.46
C SER A 8 -8.55 -5.77 -15.95
N THR A 9 -8.63 -4.59 -16.55
CA THR A 9 -9.75 -3.64 -16.34
C THR A 9 -11.12 -4.28 -16.60
N SER A 10 -11.19 -5.36 -17.38
CA SER A 10 -12.42 -6.10 -17.67
C SER A 10 -12.92 -6.99 -16.52
N SER A 11 -12.07 -7.30 -15.53
CA SER A 11 -12.48 -8.16 -14.41
C SER A 11 -13.52 -7.48 -13.53
N SER A 12 -14.41 -8.21 -12.86
CA SER A 12 -15.32 -7.62 -11.87
C SER A 12 -14.58 -7.23 -10.58
N VAL A 13 -15.16 -6.36 -9.76
CA VAL A 13 -14.61 -6.04 -8.43
C VAL A 13 -14.48 -7.29 -7.56
N SER A 14 -15.44 -8.22 -7.64
CA SER A 14 -15.40 -9.48 -6.91
C SER A 14 -14.24 -10.38 -7.32
N GLU A 15 -13.93 -10.44 -8.62
CA GLU A 15 -12.75 -11.17 -9.12
C GLU A 15 -11.45 -10.54 -8.63
N LEU A 16 -11.38 -9.19 -8.61
CA LEU A 16 -10.23 -8.47 -8.08
C LEU A 16 -10.02 -8.75 -6.59
N VAL A 17 -11.08 -8.75 -5.77
CA VAL A 17 -10.99 -9.10 -4.34
C VAL A 17 -10.58 -10.57 -4.16
N ALA A 18 -11.15 -11.49 -4.95
CA ALA A 18 -10.76 -12.91 -4.93
C ALA A 18 -9.28 -13.15 -5.32
N SER A 19 -8.63 -12.15 -5.93
CA SER A 19 -7.22 -12.22 -6.29
C SER A 19 -6.24 -11.84 -5.18
N LEU A 20 -6.74 -11.25 -4.09
CA LEU A 20 -5.92 -10.92 -2.94
C LEU A 20 -5.28 -12.20 -2.38
N GLY A 21 -4.02 -12.12 -1.98
CA GLY A 21 -3.24 -13.26 -1.50
C GLY A 21 -2.57 -14.10 -2.59
N ARG A 22 -2.96 -13.94 -3.86
CA ARG A 22 -2.29 -14.62 -4.98
C ARG A 22 -0.98 -13.92 -5.33
N GLU A 23 0.09 -14.69 -5.44
CA GLU A 23 1.36 -14.21 -5.98
C GLU A 23 1.23 -13.96 -7.49
N GLU A 24 1.82 -12.86 -7.96
CA GLU A 24 1.85 -12.47 -9.36
C GLU A 24 3.29 -12.28 -9.84
N ARG A 25 3.48 -12.55 -11.13
CA ARG A 25 4.69 -12.24 -11.86
C ARG A 25 4.33 -11.32 -13.01
N LEU A 26 4.72 -10.06 -12.92
CA LEU A 26 4.44 -9.05 -13.94
C LEU A 26 5.71 -8.75 -14.72
N ILE A 27 5.69 -9.06 -16.02
CA ILE A 27 6.78 -8.67 -16.92
C ILE A 27 6.63 -7.17 -17.18
N ALA A 28 7.57 -6.37 -16.66
CA ALA A 28 7.43 -4.92 -16.59
C ALA A 28 7.26 -4.25 -17.97
N SER A 29 7.84 -4.84 -19.02
CA SER A 29 7.74 -4.35 -20.40
C SER A 29 6.41 -4.67 -21.09
N GLN A 30 5.59 -5.57 -20.53
CA GLN A 30 4.33 -6.03 -21.13
C GLN A 30 3.09 -5.39 -20.51
N HIS A 31 3.27 -4.61 -19.44
CA HIS A 31 2.16 -4.08 -18.65
C HIS A 31 2.36 -2.61 -18.28
N PRO A 32 1.28 -1.83 -18.12
CA PRO A 32 1.34 -0.42 -17.69
C PRO A 32 1.55 -0.33 -16.16
N VAL A 33 2.70 -0.82 -15.67
CA VAL A 33 3.02 -0.81 -14.24
C VAL A 33 3.43 0.58 -13.79
N TRP A 34 2.79 1.08 -12.74
CA TRP A 34 3.27 2.22 -11.97
C TRP A 34 3.76 1.72 -10.62
N CYS A 35 5.08 1.67 -10.44
CA CYS A 35 5.67 1.29 -9.17
C CYS A 35 6.05 2.51 -8.33
N PHE A 36 5.87 2.41 -7.02
CA PHE A 36 6.27 3.43 -6.07
C PHE A 36 6.88 2.76 -4.84
N LYS A 37 7.84 3.46 -4.21
CA LYS A 37 8.50 3.01 -2.98
C LYS A 37 8.32 4.03 -1.85
N LYS A 38 8.32 5.31 -2.20
CA LYS A 38 8.23 6.42 -1.26
C LYS A 38 6.98 7.22 -1.54
N VAL A 39 6.46 7.85 -0.48
CA VAL A 39 5.31 8.75 -0.57
C VAL A 39 5.57 9.99 -1.44
N THR A 40 6.85 10.31 -1.69
CA THR A 40 7.30 11.44 -2.51
C THR A 40 7.69 11.03 -3.94
N ASP A 41 7.50 9.75 -4.32
CA ASP A 41 7.78 9.33 -5.69
C ASP A 41 6.81 10.01 -6.65
N ILE A 42 7.31 10.46 -7.79
CA ILE A 42 6.53 11.15 -8.82
C ILE A 42 6.49 10.27 -10.07
N VAL A 43 5.29 9.87 -10.49
CA VAL A 43 5.07 9.10 -11.71
C VAL A 43 4.13 9.91 -12.60
N GLU A 44 4.56 10.23 -13.82
CA GLU A 44 3.78 11.06 -14.78
C GLU A 44 3.23 12.37 -14.16
N GLY A 45 4.03 13.03 -13.32
CA GLY A 45 3.65 14.27 -12.64
C GLY A 45 2.79 14.10 -11.38
N ILE A 46 2.43 12.88 -10.99
CA ILE A 46 1.61 12.58 -9.82
C ILE A 46 2.49 12.11 -8.66
N GLU A 47 2.42 12.80 -7.51
CA GLU A 47 3.02 12.31 -6.26
C GLU A 47 2.27 11.08 -5.75
N MET A 48 3.00 9.97 -5.61
CA MET A 48 2.55 8.62 -5.23
C MET A 48 2.42 8.48 -3.70
N ARG A 49 1.77 9.45 -3.06
CA ARG A 49 1.42 9.40 -1.64
C ARG A 49 0.24 8.44 -1.43
N LEU A 50 0.48 7.15 -1.64
CA LEU A 50 -0.53 6.09 -1.64
C LEU A 50 -0.24 4.93 -0.69
N SER A 51 1.00 4.82 -0.18
CA SER A 51 1.36 3.80 0.81
C SER A 51 0.41 3.85 2.03
N ASN A 52 0.09 2.69 2.60
CA ASN A 52 -0.64 2.56 3.86
C ASN A 52 0.05 3.31 5.02
N MET A 53 1.37 3.47 4.95
CA MET A 53 2.14 4.26 5.91
C MET A 53 2.07 5.77 5.67
N ALA A 54 1.50 6.23 4.55
CA ALA A 54 1.43 7.64 4.21
C ALA A 54 0.42 8.37 5.11
N GLY A 55 0.92 9.39 5.82
CA GLY A 55 0.08 10.38 6.49
C GLY A 55 -0.49 11.42 5.52
N GLY A 56 -1.25 12.37 6.05
CA GLY A 56 -1.90 13.45 5.28
C GLY A 56 -3.31 13.11 4.79
N TYR A 57 -3.82 11.94 5.15
CA TYR A 57 -5.19 11.51 4.88
C TYR A 57 -5.82 10.90 6.13
N PRO A 58 -6.02 11.72 7.18
CA PRO A 58 -6.67 11.23 8.38
C PRO A 58 -8.12 10.85 8.06
N PHE A 59 -8.65 9.89 8.82
CA PHE A 59 -10.03 9.46 8.74
C PHE A 59 -10.51 8.98 10.10
N GLU A 60 -11.80 9.16 10.37
CA GLU A 60 -12.44 8.69 11.59
C GLU A 60 -12.88 7.24 11.40
N PHE A 61 -12.62 6.40 12.40
CA PHE A 61 -13.25 5.08 12.52
C PHE A 61 -13.29 4.64 13.98
N ALA A 62 -14.44 4.14 14.41
CA ALA A 62 -14.70 3.64 15.77
C ALA A 62 -14.42 4.68 16.88
N GLY A 63 -14.80 5.93 16.64
CA GLY A 63 -14.64 7.06 17.56
C GLY A 63 -13.23 7.63 17.60
N VAL A 64 -12.34 7.23 16.68
CA VAL A 64 -10.92 7.62 16.69
C VAL A 64 -10.49 8.14 15.32
N ASN A 65 -9.79 9.26 15.34
CA ASN A 65 -9.15 9.84 14.15
C ASN A 65 -7.77 9.20 13.94
N TRP A 66 -7.67 8.35 12.91
CA TRP A 66 -6.45 7.66 12.54
C TRP A 66 -5.63 8.51 11.56
N ALA A 67 -4.33 8.70 11.82
CA ALA A 67 -3.48 9.50 10.93
C ALA A 67 -3.08 8.75 9.65
N SER A 68 -3.10 7.41 9.67
CA SER A 68 -2.89 6.56 8.50
C SER A 68 -3.58 5.21 8.63
N SER A 69 -3.86 4.55 7.49
CA SER A 69 -4.45 3.21 7.47
C SER A 69 -3.57 2.17 8.18
N GLU A 70 -2.24 2.30 8.10
CA GLU A 70 -1.32 1.42 8.84
C GLU A 70 -1.57 1.45 10.35
N GLN A 71 -1.97 2.58 10.94
CA GLN A 71 -2.18 2.64 12.39
C GLN A 71 -3.40 1.83 12.81
N LEU A 72 -4.53 2.01 12.11
CA LEU A 72 -5.74 1.23 12.37
C LEU A 72 -5.50 -0.26 12.07
N TYR A 73 -4.83 -0.55 10.95
CA TYR A 73 -4.50 -1.92 10.56
C TYR A 73 -3.69 -2.64 11.64
N LEU A 74 -2.61 -2.01 12.13
CA LEU A 74 -1.76 -2.55 13.18
C LEU A 74 -2.46 -2.60 14.55
N CYS A 75 -3.36 -1.66 14.86
CA CYS A 75 -4.15 -1.71 16.09
C CYS A 75 -4.99 -3.00 16.14
N GLY A 76 -5.59 -3.39 15.01
CA GLY A 76 -6.37 -4.64 14.88
C GLY A 76 -5.55 -5.94 14.95
N GLU A 77 -4.21 -5.86 15.00
CA GLU A 77 -3.34 -7.02 15.26
C GLU A 77 -3.34 -7.45 16.74
N PHE A 78 -3.82 -6.58 17.63
CA PHE A 78 -3.80 -6.80 19.07
C PHE A 78 -5.22 -6.94 19.60
N THR A 79 -5.40 -7.76 20.63
CA THR A 79 -6.65 -7.86 21.40
C THR A 79 -6.56 -7.15 22.75
N ASP A 80 -5.34 -6.90 23.25
CA ASP A 80 -5.07 -6.18 24.48
C ASP A 80 -5.32 -4.67 24.30
N GLU A 81 -6.32 -4.14 25.00
CA GLU A 81 -6.71 -2.73 24.95
C GLU A 81 -5.56 -1.79 25.36
N THR A 82 -4.72 -2.18 26.33
CA THR A 82 -3.61 -1.35 26.81
C THR A 82 -2.59 -1.14 25.69
N ILE A 83 -2.27 -2.22 24.95
CA ILE A 83 -1.39 -2.14 23.78
C ILE A 83 -2.03 -1.29 22.68
N GLN A 84 -3.32 -1.49 22.41
CA GLN A 84 -4.05 -0.71 21.42
C GLN A 84 -4.00 0.80 21.76
N ARG A 85 -4.22 1.18 23.02
CA ARG A 85 -4.18 2.58 23.46
C ARG A 85 -2.83 3.24 23.23
N GLU A 86 -1.72 2.51 23.22
CA GLU A 86 -0.41 3.09 22.87
C GLU A 86 -0.36 3.61 21.42
N PHE A 87 -1.18 3.11 20.50
CA PHE A 87 -1.25 3.63 19.13
C PHE A 87 -1.73 5.09 19.06
N LEU A 88 -2.47 5.56 20.08
CA LEU A 88 -2.89 6.96 20.18
C LEU A 88 -1.73 7.93 20.45
N SER A 89 -0.60 7.43 20.94
CA SER A 89 0.58 8.24 21.26
C SER A 89 1.46 8.57 20.05
N VAL A 90 1.22 7.93 18.91
CA VAL A 90 2.04 8.06 17.69
C VAL A 90 1.24 8.70 16.56
N THR A 91 1.93 9.49 15.72
CA THR A 91 1.29 10.31 14.68
C THR A 91 1.50 9.78 13.25
N SER A 92 2.12 8.61 13.09
CA SER A 92 2.35 8.00 11.77
C SER A 92 2.36 6.48 11.81
N GLY A 93 2.01 5.86 10.68
CA GLY A 93 2.11 4.41 10.48
C GLY A 93 3.53 3.88 10.68
N TYR A 94 4.55 4.65 10.27
CA TYR A 94 5.95 4.30 10.52
C TYR A 94 6.27 4.23 12.02
N ALA A 95 5.86 5.25 12.79
CA ALA A 95 6.07 5.28 14.24
C ALA A 95 5.30 4.14 14.93
N ALA A 96 4.06 3.88 14.52
CA ALA A 96 3.26 2.77 15.03
C ALA A 96 3.94 1.42 14.81
N LYS A 97 4.45 1.17 13.59
CA LYS A 97 5.19 -0.06 13.27
C LYS A 97 6.50 -0.18 14.05
N ARG A 98 7.27 0.91 14.14
CA ARG A 98 8.62 0.91 14.73
C ARG A 98 8.61 0.87 16.26
N PHE A 99 7.71 1.60 16.91
CA PHE A 99 7.74 1.80 18.36
C PHE A 99 6.70 0.98 19.11
N ILE A 100 5.55 0.67 18.49
CA ILE A 100 4.49 -0.09 19.16
C ILE A 100 4.51 -1.56 18.69
N LYS A 101 4.28 -1.81 17.40
CA LYS A 101 4.24 -3.19 16.85
C LYS A 101 5.54 -3.95 17.11
N ALA A 102 6.71 -3.32 16.93
CA ALA A 102 7.99 -3.97 17.17
C ALA A 102 8.21 -4.33 18.66
N LYS A 103 7.76 -3.47 19.57
CA LYS A 103 7.82 -3.68 21.04
C LYS A 103 6.95 -4.86 21.47
N TYR A 104 5.77 -5.01 20.86
CA TYR A 104 4.77 -6.02 21.22
C TYR A 104 4.62 -7.15 20.21
N LYS A 105 5.67 -7.46 19.43
CA LYS A 105 5.59 -8.44 18.34
C LYS A 105 5.08 -9.82 18.78
N LYS A 106 5.33 -10.24 20.03
CA LYS A 106 4.91 -11.53 20.58
C LYS A 106 3.42 -11.57 20.97
N GLN A 107 2.77 -10.42 21.07
CA GLN A 107 1.39 -10.25 21.46
C GLN A 107 0.45 -10.05 20.25
N VAL A 108 1.01 -10.07 19.04
CA VAL A 108 0.20 -10.12 17.81
C VAL A 108 -0.62 -11.40 17.84
N ARG A 109 -1.92 -11.29 17.61
CA ARG A 109 -2.84 -12.43 17.59
C ARG A 109 -2.46 -13.44 16.50
N GLU A 110 -2.49 -14.71 16.84
CA GLU A 110 -1.99 -15.80 15.98
C GLU A 110 -2.82 -15.98 14.70
N ASP A 111 -4.12 -15.73 14.78
CA ASP A 111 -5.06 -15.86 13.68
C ASP A 111 -5.08 -14.63 12.74
N PHE A 112 -4.34 -13.56 13.05
CA PHE A 112 -4.28 -12.35 12.21
C PHE A 112 -4.01 -12.64 10.72
N PRO A 113 -3.07 -13.54 10.35
CA PRO A 113 -2.81 -13.84 8.94
C PRO A 113 -4.03 -14.36 8.17
N THR A 114 -5.03 -14.93 8.85
CA THR A 114 -6.21 -15.54 8.22
C THR A 114 -7.18 -14.48 7.66
N PHE A 115 -7.23 -13.28 8.25
CA PHE A 115 -8.17 -12.23 7.87
C PHE A 115 -7.51 -10.90 7.48
N ARG A 116 -6.18 -10.76 7.63
CA ARG A 116 -5.44 -9.50 7.38
C ARG A 116 -5.71 -8.83 6.04
N LEU A 117 -6.00 -9.59 4.99
CA LEU A 117 -6.25 -9.04 3.65
C LEU A 117 -7.62 -8.35 3.59
N GLN A 118 -8.65 -9.02 4.11
CA GLN A 118 -9.99 -8.45 4.22
C GLN A 118 -10.01 -7.28 5.22
N TRP A 119 -9.23 -7.38 6.31
CA TRP A 119 -9.07 -6.28 7.25
C TRP A 119 -8.39 -5.06 6.60
N MET A 120 -7.29 -5.23 5.88
CA MET A 120 -6.67 -4.11 5.17
C MET A 120 -7.59 -3.50 4.09
N LEU A 121 -8.32 -4.33 3.35
CA LEU A 121 -9.32 -3.86 2.39
C LEU A 121 -10.38 -3.00 3.07
N PHE A 122 -10.94 -3.48 4.18
CA PHE A 122 -11.88 -2.72 5.01
C PHE A 122 -11.27 -1.40 5.50
N VAL A 123 -10.06 -1.42 6.06
CA VAL A 123 -9.37 -0.24 6.59
C VAL A 123 -9.12 0.82 5.51
N VAL A 124 -8.65 0.41 4.32
CA VAL A 124 -8.43 1.33 3.20
C VAL A 124 -9.77 1.86 2.66
N TRP A 125 -10.83 1.03 2.69
CA TRP A 125 -12.17 1.49 2.34
C TRP A 125 -12.71 2.53 3.33
N GLN A 126 -12.57 2.33 4.64
CA GLN A 126 -12.93 3.34 5.64
C GLN A 126 -12.18 4.66 5.41
N LYS A 127 -10.90 4.59 5.04
CA LYS A 127 -10.12 5.77 4.63
C LYS A 127 -10.69 6.45 3.38
N CYS A 128 -11.18 5.68 2.40
CA CYS A 128 -11.87 6.23 1.24
C CYS A 128 -13.16 6.95 1.66
N LEU A 129 -13.95 6.39 2.57
CA LEU A 129 -15.17 7.04 3.06
C LEU A 129 -14.88 8.32 3.86
N GLY A 130 -13.92 8.26 4.78
CA GLY A 130 -13.60 9.35 5.71
C GLY A 130 -12.65 10.44 5.19
N SER A 131 -11.98 10.25 4.04
CA SER A 131 -11.00 11.22 3.53
C SER A 131 -11.20 11.54 2.04
N GLU A 132 -11.80 12.70 1.77
CA GLU A 132 -11.99 13.20 0.40
C GLU A 132 -10.65 13.40 -0.34
N ALA A 133 -9.64 13.94 0.34
CA ALA A 133 -8.32 14.13 -0.23
C ALA A 133 -7.70 12.78 -0.67
N PHE A 134 -7.94 11.70 0.06
CA PHE A 134 -7.47 10.37 -0.33
C PHE A 134 -8.23 9.84 -1.54
N ARG A 135 -9.56 10.00 -1.59
CA ARG A 135 -10.36 9.65 -2.79
C ARG A 135 -9.85 10.39 -4.02
N ASN A 136 -9.66 11.70 -3.92
CA ASN A 136 -9.17 12.52 -5.02
C ASN A 136 -7.77 12.08 -5.46
N LYS A 137 -6.91 11.69 -4.52
CA LYS A 137 -5.60 11.11 -4.85
C LYS A 137 -5.73 9.76 -5.58
N LEU A 138 -6.58 8.84 -5.13
CA LEU A 138 -6.82 7.57 -5.82
C LEU A 138 -7.37 7.78 -7.23
N LEU A 139 -8.32 8.70 -7.40
CA LEU A 139 -8.94 9.04 -8.68
C LEU A 139 -7.97 9.73 -9.64
N SER A 140 -6.90 10.38 -9.13
CA SER A 140 -5.84 10.94 -9.97
C SER A 140 -5.02 9.87 -10.70
N ILE A 141 -5.07 8.60 -10.25
CA ILE A 141 -4.41 7.50 -10.93
C ILE A 141 -5.23 7.10 -12.16
N PRO A 142 -4.63 7.00 -13.36
CA PRO A 142 -5.33 6.60 -14.56
C PRO A 142 -5.93 5.19 -14.47
N GLU A 143 -7.00 4.97 -15.23
CA GLU A 143 -7.53 3.62 -15.42
C GLU A 143 -6.53 2.75 -16.20
N GLY A 144 -6.58 1.43 -15.97
CA GLY A 144 -5.71 0.47 -16.66
C GLY A 144 -4.30 0.35 -16.10
N VAL A 145 -3.88 1.24 -15.21
CA VAL A 145 -2.58 1.16 -14.54
C VAL A 145 -2.55 0.00 -13.54
N ILE A 146 -1.43 -0.73 -13.53
CA ILE A 146 -1.12 -1.70 -12.47
C ILE A 146 -0.28 -0.98 -11.42
N LEU A 147 -0.89 -0.64 -10.30
CA LEU A 147 -0.19 0.01 -9.20
C LEU A 147 0.61 -1.02 -8.39
N VAL A 148 1.91 -0.80 -8.19
CA VAL A 148 2.80 -1.72 -7.47
C VAL A 148 3.55 -1.01 -6.35
N GLU A 149 3.49 -1.53 -5.13
CA GLU A 149 4.44 -1.11 -4.08
C GLU A 149 5.76 -1.87 -4.27
N GLU A 150 6.83 -1.13 -4.50
CA GLU A 150 8.17 -1.67 -4.76
C GLU A 150 8.90 -1.95 -3.44
N THR A 151 9.20 -3.22 -3.19
CA THR A 151 9.72 -3.71 -1.89
C THR A 151 11.01 -4.51 -2.02
N THR A 152 11.76 -4.39 -3.11
CA THR A 152 13.02 -5.14 -3.36
C THR A 152 13.99 -5.03 -2.18
N LEU A 153 14.18 -3.81 -1.70
CA LEU A 153 15.11 -3.49 -0.62
C LEU A 153 14.49 -3.65 0.78
N ASP A 154 13.21 -4.04 0.87
CA ASP A 154 12.58 -4.37 2.15
C ASP A 154 12.95 -5.81 2.55
N THR A 155 13.42 -5.95 3.79
CA THR A 155 13.79 -7.23 4.42
C THR A 155 12.71 -7.75 5.36
N GLY A 156 11.59 -7.03 5.51
CA GLY A 156 10.45 -7.45 6.31
C GLY A 156 9.76 -8.70 5.75
N GLY A 157 9.34 -9.60 6.64
CA GLY A 157 8.74 -10.89 6.27
C GLY A 157 7.41 -10.81 5.50
N THR A 158 6.83 -9.62 5.33
CA THR A 158 5.60 -9.38 4.57
C THR A 158 5.82 -8.50 3.34
N ALA A 159 7.08 -8.23 2.95
CA ALA A 159 7.41 -7.35 1.83
C ALA A 159 6.77 -7.81 0.50
N THR A 160 6.80 -9.11 0.21
CA THR A 160 6.16 -9.71 -0.97
C THR A 160 4.68 -10.00 -0.78
N VAL A 161 4.14 -9.88 0.43
CA VAL A 161 2.69 -9.94 0.67
C VAL A 161 2.07 -8.61 0.26
N TRP A 162 2.65 -7.49 0.67
CA TRP A 162 2.07 -6.17 0.40
C TRP A 162 2.50 -5.59 -0.94
N GLY A 163 3.75 -5.79 -1.34
CA GLY A 163 4.31 -5.29 -2.59
C GLY A 163 4.98 -6.36 -3.45
N CYS A 164 5.86 -5.93 -4.35
CA CYS A 164 6.65 -6.78 -5.24
C CYS A 164 8.14 -6.42 -5.22
N LYS A 165 8.98 -7.42 -5.50
CA LYS A 165 10.42 -7.24 -5.74
C LYS A 165 10.72 -7.22 -7.24
N ASN A 166 11.64 -6.36 -7.64
CA ASN A 166 12.23 -6.25 -8.97
C ASN A 166 13.70 -5.77 -8.87
N PRO A 167 14.65 -6.69 -8.60
CA PRO A 167 16.07 -6.36 -8.47
C PRO A 167 16.67 -5.66 -9.70
N LYS A 168 16.31 -6.12 -10.91
CA LYS A 168 16.81 -5.54 -12.17
C LYS A 168 16.45 -4.06 -12.31
N LEU A 169 15.24 -3.69 -11.89
CA LEU A 169 14.82 -2.28 -11.90
C LEU A 169 15.63 -1.44 -10.91
N ILE A 170 15.91 -1.97 -9.71
CA ILE A 170 16.69 -1.27 -8.69
C ILE A 170 18.13 -1.04 -9.15
N ASP A 171 18.77 -2.07 -9.73
CA ASP A 171 20.13 -1.96 -10.24
C ASP A 171 20.21 -0.89 -11.34
N TYR A 172 19.28 -0.92 -12.29
CA TYR A 172 19.21 0.10 -13.35
C TYR A 172 18.98 1.51 -12.78
N ARG A 173 18.04 1.68 -11.85
CA ARG A 173 17.74 3.00 -11.24
C ARG A 173 18.92 3.52 -10.43
N LYS A 174 19.72 2.64 -9.82
CA LYS A 174 20.96 2.99 -9.13
C LYS A 174 21.99 3.54 -10.13
N GLU A 175 22.23 2.83 -11.23
CA GLU A 175 23.14 3.31 -12.29
C GLU A 175 22.69 4.65 -12.90
N LEU A 176 21.39 4.81 -13.13
CA LEU A 176 20.82 6.06 -13.63
C LEU A 176 20.99 7.20 -12.61
N THR A 177 20.77 6.93 -11.33
CA THR A 177 21.02 7.90 -10.25
C THR A 177 22.48 8.36 -10.26
N ASP A 178 23.42 7.42 -10.32
CA ASP A 178 24.86 7.72 -10.33
C ASP A 178 25.28 8.47 -11.59
N ARG A 179 24.64 8.21 -12.73
CA ARG A 179 24.83 8.96 -13.97
C ARG A 179 24.34 10.39 -13.81
N ILE A 180 23.10 10.59 -13.35
CA ILE A 180 22.53 11.93 -13.17
C ILE A 180 23.41 12.77 -12.23
N LYS A 181 23.88 12.19 -11.12
CA LYS A 181 24.79 12.84 -10.16
C LYS A 181 26.14 13.23 -10.78
N ARG A 182 26.72 12.38 -11.63
CA ARG A 182 27.99 12.68 -12.33
C ARG A 182 27.87 13.85 -13.31
N TRP A 183 26.74 13.96 -14.01
CA TRP A 183 26.54 14.94 -15.08
C TRP A 183 25.75 16.19 -14.66
N SER A 184 25.36 16.32 -13.40
CA SER A 184 24.59 17.49 -12.91
C SER A 184 25.44 18.74 -12.70
N GLY A 185 26.78 18.64 -12.71
CA GLY A 185 27.66 19.75 -12.37
C GLY A 185 27.45 20.27 -10.94
N THR A 186 28.19 21.30 -10.55
CA THR A 186 28.14 21.89 -9.20
C THR A 186 27.01 22.91 -8.98
N ASN A 187 26.24 23.25 -10.02
CA ASN A 187 25.28 24.35 -9.99
C ASN A 187 23.85 23.97 -9.55
N HIS A 188 23.59 22.71 -9.19
CA HIS A 188 22.29 22.29 -8.68
C HIS A 188 22.26 22.26 -7.16
N THR A 189 21.20 22.81 -6.57
CA THR A 189 20.90 22.56 -5.15
C THR A 189 20.57 21.08 -4.95
N LYS A 190 20.90 20.54 -3.77
CA LYS A 190 20.58 19.16 -3.40
C LYS A 190 19.12 18.80 -3.66
N LYS A 191 18.19 19.71 -3.31
CA LYS A 191 16.75 19.54 -3.51
C LYS A 191 16.37 19.43 -5.00
N ALA A 192 16.93 20.28 -5.85
CA ALA A 192 16.66 20.23 -7.29
C ALA A 192 17.20 18.93 -7.91
N LEU A 193 18.38 18.49 -7.47
CA LEU A 193 18.99 17.24 -7.93
C LEU A 193 18.17 16.02 -7.48
N ASP A 194 17.75 15.96 -6.22
CA ASP A 194 16.92 14.87 -5.69
C ASP A 194 15.57 14.79 -6.41
N HIS A 195 14.95 15.94 -6.72
CA HIS A 195 13.73 16.00 -7.50
C HIS A 195 13.92 15.48 -8.93
N LYS A 196 15.01 15.90 -9.61
CA LYS A 196 15.37 15.39 -10.94
C LYS A 196 15.60 13.87 -10.93
N ILE A 197 16.35 13.36 -9.96
CA ILE A 197 16.58 11.92 -9.79
C ILE A 197 15.25 11.19 -9.60
N ASN A 198 14.35 11.73 -8.77
CA ASN A 198 13.04 11.13 -8.54
C ASN A 198 12.26 10.98 -9.85
N ILE A 199 12.12 12.07 -10.61
CA ILE A 199 11.41 12.07 -11.89
C ILE A 199 12.05 11.09 -12.88
N GLU A 200 13.36 11.22 -13.12
CA GLU A 200 14.04 10.42 -14.15
C GLU A 200 14.08 8.93 -13.83
N THR A 201 14.28 8.56 -12.56
CA THR A 201 14.27 7.15 -12.17
C THR A 201 12.86 6.56 -12.21
N ASN A 202 11.82 7.32 -11.84
CA ASN A 202 10.44 6.85 -11.86
C ASN A 202 9.81 6.80 -13.26
N LYS A 203 10.36 7.49 -14.26
CA LYS A 203 10.04 7.27 -15.68
C LYS A 203 10.39 5.85 -16.12
N VAL A 204 11.46 5.27 -15.57
CA VAL A 204 11.90 3.91 -15.90
C VAL A 204 11.13 2.92 -15.05
N ARG A 205 10.21 2.19 -15.68
CA ARG A 205 9.31 1.23 -15.01
C ARG A 205 9.07 -0.05 -15.81
N ASN A 206 9.66 -0.16 -17.00
CA ASN A 206 9.49 -1.23 -17.97
C ASN A 206 10.65 -2.25 -17.97
N ILE A 207 11.43 -2.32 -16.87
CA ILE A 207 12.61 -3.18 -16.75
C ILE A 207 12.33 -4.31 -15.76
N GLY A 208 12.71 -5.53 -16.15
CA GLY A 208 12.67 -6.70 -15.28
C GLY A 208 11.27 -7.25 -15.03
N GLU A 209 11.10 -7.86 -13.87
CA GLU A 209 9.87 -8.53 -13.45
C GLU A 209 9.54 -8.12 -12.02
N PHE A 210 8.27 -7.83 -11.77
CA PHE A 210 7.76 -7.64 -10.42
C PHE A 210 7.19 -8.97 -9.91
N ILE A 211 7.72 -9.45 -8.80
CA ILE A 211 7.31 -10.71 -8.18
C ILE A 211 6.83 -10.45 -6.74
N GLY A 212 5.59 -10.85 -6.45
CA GLY A 212 4.94 -10.68 -5.15
C GLY A 212 3.42 -10.70 -5.28
N GLN A 213 2.71 -10.67 -4.16
CA GLN A 213 1.25 -10.66 -4.13
C GLN A 213 0.66 -9.27 -4.42
N ASN A 214 1.44 -8.21 -4.15
CA ASN A 214 1.05 -6.81 -4.40
C ASN A 214 -0.31 -6.41 -3.80
N ASN A 215 -0.65 -6.92 -2.62
CA ASN A 215 -1.99 -6.72 -2.07
C ASN A 215 -2.32 -5.25 -1.85
N ILE A 216 -1.35 -4.38 -1.52
CA ILE A 216 -1.66 -2.95 -1.32
C ILE A 216 -2.03 -2.28 -2.65
N GLY A 217 -1.30 -2.56 -3.72
CA GLY A 217 -1.58 -2.04 -5.06
C GLY A 217 -2.96 -2.49 -5.54
N LYS A 218 -3.27 -3.78 -5.36
CA LYS A 218 -4.59 -4.36 -5.65
C LYS A 218 -5.71 -3.69 -4.86
N ILE A 219 -5.56 -3.57 -3.53
CA ILE A 219 -6.56 -2.95 -2.66
C ILE A 219 -6.81 -1.49 -3.07
N LEU A 220 -5.77 -0.72 -3.35
CA LEU A 220 -5.91 0.68 -3.78
C LEU A 220 -6.68 0.78 -5.10
N MET A 221 -6.39 -0.09 -6.07
CA MET A 221 -7.09 -0.10 -7.35
C MET A 221 -8.53 -0.64 -7.25
N ILE A 222 -8.79 -1.61 -6.36
CA ILE A 222 -10.15 -2.06 -6.02
C ILE A 222 -10.94 -0.89 -5.42
N CYS A 223 -10.42 -0.22 -4.40
CA CYS A 223 -11.09 0.91 -3.78
C CYS A 223 -11.31 2.06 -4.76
N ARG A 224 -10.32 2.38 -5.62
CA ARG A 224 -10.48 3.37 -6.70
C ARG A 224 -11.68 3.02 -7.59
N ARG A 225 -11.79 1.76 -8.02
CA ARG A 225 -12.89 1.31 -8.86
C ARG A 225 -14.24 1.40 -8.15
N CYS A 226 -14.31 0.95 -6.91
CA CYS A 226 -15.50 1.10 -6.05
C CYS A 226 -15.94 2.56 -5.91
N VAL A 227 -14.99 3.49 -5.74
CA VAL A 227 -15.30 4.93 -5.72
C VAL A 227 -15.87 5.42 -7.05
N VAL A 228 -15.32 5.00 -8.19
CA VAL A 228 -15.82 5.37 -9.53
C VAL A 228 -17.22 4.81 -9.77
N GLU A 229 -17.45 3.55 -9.41
CA GLU A 229 -18.73 2.85 -9.63
C GLU A 229 -19.79 3.18 -8.57
N GLY A 230 -19.42 3.88 -7.48
CA GLY A 230 -20.34 4.22 -6.39
C GLY A 230 -20.79 3.00 -5.57
N ILE A 231 -19.95 1.97 -5.49
CA ILE A 231 -20.25 0.71 -4.77
C ILE A 231 -19.26 0.47 -3.63
N GLU A 232 -19.64 -0.38 -2.68
CA GLU A 232 -18.73 -0.90 -1.66
C GLU A 232 -17.92 -2.10 -2.20
N PRO A 233 -16.62 -2.23 -1.91
CA PRO A 233 -15.89 -3.47 -2.22
C PRO A 233 -16.53 -4.67 -1.51
N PRO A 234 -16.56 -5.86 -2.12
CA PRO A 234 -17.13 -7.07 -1.52
C PRO A 234 -16.25 -7.59 -0.38
N ILE A 235 -16.35 -6.92 0.77
CA ILE A 235 -15.64 -7.26 2.01
C ILE A 235 -16.31 -8.48 2.63
N ASP A 236 -15.51 -9.49 3.00
CA ASP A 236 -16.01 -10.67 3.69
C ASP A 236 -16.33 -10.35 5.16
N ARG A 237 -17.52 -9.78 5.39
CA ARG A 237 -18.01 -9.40 6.72
C ARG A 237 -18.17 -10.62 7.64
N THR A 238 -18.52 -11.79 7.09
CA THR A 238 -18.62 -13.03 7.87
C THR A 238 -17.26 -13.41 8.46
N LEU A 239 -16.21 -13.38 7.64
CA LEU A 239 -14.84 -13.60 8.10
C LEU A 239 -14.43 -12.57 9.17
N LEU A 240 -14.65 -11.28 8.92
CA LEU A 240 -14.27 -10.23 9.88
C LEU A 240 -15.04 -10.32 11.21
N ASN A 241 -16.33 -10.63 11.17
CA ASN A 241 -17.15 -10.86 12.37
C ASN A 241 -16.70 -12.10 13.15
N SER A 242 -16.34 -13.18 12.45
CA SER A 242 -15.80 -14.41 13.06
C SER A 242 -14.43 -14.20 13.70
N ALA A 243 -13.64 -13.27 13.17
CA ALA A 243 -12.34 -12.90 13.69
C ALA A 243 -12.42 -12.05 14.98
N ASN A 244 -13.61 -11.70 15.50
CA ASN A 244 -13.75 -11.01 16.79
C ASN A 244 -12.82 -9.78 16.94
N ILE A 245 -12.66 -8.99 15.87
CA ILE A 245 -11.76 -7.83 15.88
C ILE A 245 -12.28 -6.81 16.89
N SER A 246 -11.41 -6.33 17.78
CA SER A 246 -11.73 -5.27 18.73
C SER A 246 -10.83 -4.07 18.53
N ILE A 247 -11.34 -2.87 18.84
CA ILE A 247 -10.59 -1.62 18.85
C ILE A 247 -10.88 -0.90 20.17
N PHE A 248 -9.83 -0.70 20.96
CA PHE A 248 -9.88 -0.16 22.33
C PHE A 248 -10.89 -0.89 23.22
N GLY A 249 -10.83 -2.23 23.21
CA GLY A 249 -11.73 -3.08 24.01
C GLY A 249 -13.14 -3.26 23.41
N ASN A 250 -13.53 -2.47 22.40
CA ASN A 250 -14.84 -2.57 21.77
C ASN A 250 -14.80 -3.54 20.60
N ARG A 251 -15.59 -4.62 20.67
CA ARG A 251 -15.74 -5.57 19.55
C ARG A 251 -16.43 -4.87 18.38
N LEU A 252 -15.81 -4.94 17.20
CA LEU A 252 -16.38 -4.43 15.96
C LEU A 252 -17.46 -5.39 15.45
N THR A 253 -18.49 -4.81 14.83
CA THR A 253 -19.52 -5.52 14.07
C THR A 253 -19.48 -4.99 12.65
N PHE A 254 -19.40 -5.90 11.68
CA PHE A 254 -19.30 -5.60 10.26
C PHE A 254 -20.59 -5.97 9.55
#